data_AF-A0A7S1P2W2-F1
#
_entry.id   AF-A0A7S1P2W2-F1
#
_cell.length_a   1.000
_cell.length_b   1.000
_cell.length_c   1.000
_cell.angle_alpha   90.00
_cell.angle_beta   90.00
_cell.angle_gamma   90.00
#
_symmetry.space_group_name_H-M   'P 1'
#
loop_
_entity.id
_entity.type
_entity.pdbx_description
1 polymer ?
#
loop_
_entity_poly.entity_id
_entity_poly.type
_entity_poly.pdbx_seq_one_letter_code
_entity_poly.pdbx_strand_id
1 'polypeptide(L)'
;MGSLNRVEATSALDTQVRLALEGLQAQRQEISAMRESIKDRNLKASVRSHPTPASTTKPMANKMASIFLACTKGAADASNGLSTTSATTTASNSSGEDDLLHLNVGGSVSRMRRRHLTASGAEGTLLAALFSGRWDECFLKDSSGRMFLDVDSAAFSSIRNAIFAGEREGVDDLVKAAHRRNLKGPHDFYIKLLLSPLKEPDDGTAQQQQQQSVVSTAHAKLSGLLSSVATFVKAFDAEQAKLDQEMELLKTETESVNPFLKPLYGDSETICSVDVCGRTISTLKSTIDE
;
A
#
# COMPACT_ATOMS: atom_id res chain seq x y z
N MET A 1 -2.14 -49.01 45.16
CA MET A 1 -3.07 -47.87 45.07
C MET A 1 -2.56 -46.83 44.06
N GLY A 2 -2.49 -47.15 42.76
CA GLY A 2 -1.90 -46.24 41.76
C GLY A 2 -2.62 -46.14 40.41
N SER A 3 -3.81 -46.74 40.28
CA SER A 3 -4.48 -46.88 38.97
C SER A 3 -5.59 -45.83 38.71
N LEU A 4 -5.98 -45.03 39.70
CA LEU A 4 -7.08 -44.06 39.53
C LEU A 4 -6.64 -42.72 38.91
N ASN A 5 -5.38 -42.29 39.07
CA ASN A 5 -4.95 -40.96 38.62
C ASN A 5 -4.79 -40.82 37.10
N ARG A 6 -4.76 -41.92 36.34
CA ARG A 6 -4.50 -41.87 34.89
C ARG A 6 -5.75 -41.55 34.06
N VAL A 7 -6.93 -41.91 34.55
CA VAL A 7 -8.19 -41.70 33.82
C VAL A 7 -8.65 -40.24 33.92
N GLU A 8 -8.44 -39.60 35.07
CA GLU A 8 -8.77 -38.17 35.27
C GLU A 8 -7.88 -37.25 34.42
N ALA A 9 -6.59 -37.57 34.27
CA ALA A 9 -5.68 -36.77 33.44
C ALA A 9 -6.06 -36.79 31.94
N THR A 10 -6.59 -37.92 31.44
CA THR A 10 -7.05 -38.02 30.05
C THR A 10 -8.34 -37.25 29.78
N SER A 11 -9.26 -37.15 30.74
CA SER A 11 -10.51 -36.40 30.54
C SER A 11 -10.29 -34.88 30.59
N ALA A 12 -9.35 -34.42 31.42
CA ALA A 12 -9.00 -33.00 31.49
C ALA A 12 -8.39 -32.50 30.17
N LEU A 13 -7.52 -33.29 29.54
CA LEU A 13 -6.90 -32.94 28.26
C LEU A 13 -7.92 -32.94 27.12
N ASP A 14 -8.82 -33.93 27.09
CA ASP A 14 -9.90 -34.01 26.09
C ASP A 14 -10.83 -32.79 26.18
N THR A 15 -11.14 -32.35 27.40
CA THR A 15 -11.95 -31.15 27.65
C THR A 15 -11.24 -29.88 27.16
N GLN A 16 -9.93 -29.73 27.40
CA GLN A 16 -9.17 -28.58 26.91
C GLN A 16 -9.08 -28.54 25.38
N VAL A 17 -8.84 -29.69 24.73
CA VAL A 17 -8.80 -29.78 23.27
C VAL A 17 -10.15 -29.42 22.68
N ARG A 18 -11.26 -29.91 23.27
CA ARG A 18 -12.61 -29.57 22.83
C ARG A 18 -12.90 -28.07 22.94
N LEU A 19 -12.55 -27.45 24.06
CA LEU A 19 -12.72 -26.01 24.26
C LEU A 19 -11.90 -25.17 23.27
N ALA A 20 -10.66 -25.59 22.98
CA ALA A 20 -9.83 -24.91 21.98
C ALA A 20 -10.44 -25.03 20.57
N LEU A 21 -11.00 -26.19 20.23
CA LEU A 21 -11.68 -26.42 18.94
C LEU A 21 -12.95 -25.58 18.80
N GLU A 22 -13.75 -25.48 19.86
CA GLU A 22 -14.95 -24.63 19.91
C GLU A 22 -14.58 -23.15 19.75
N GLY A 23 -13.49 -22.70 20.39
CA GLY A 23 -12.97 -21.34 20.24
C GLY A 23 -12.57 -21.00 18.80
N LEU A 24 -11.85 -21.91 18.13
CA LEU A 24 -11.47 -21.73 16.72
C LEU A 24 -12.68 -21.73 15.78
N GLN A 25 -13.69 -22.55 16.06
CA GLN A 25 -14.94 -22.55 15.28
C GLN A 25 -15.72 -21.25 15.46
N ALA A 26 -15.80 -20.72 16.68
CA ALA A 26 -16.43 -19.43 16.95
C ALA A 26 -15.73 -18.29 16.20
N GLN A 27 -14.39 -18.25 16.26
CA GLN A 27 -13.60 -17.25 15.53
C GLN A 27 -13.80 -17.35 14.00
N ARG A 28 -13.88 -18.57 13.45
CA ARG A 28 -14.17 -18.78 12.02
C ARG A 28 -15.55 -18.27 11.62
N GLN A 29 -16.56 -18.47 12.47
CA GLN A 29 -17.91 -17.95 12.23
C GLN A 29 -17.95 -16.42 12.28
N GLU A 30 -17.23 -15.79 13.22
CA GLU A 30 -17.13 -14.34 13.33
C GLU A 30 -16.46 -13.71 12.09
N ILE A 31 -15.35 -14.32 11.62
CA ILE A 31 -14.69 -13.90 10.37
C ILE A 31 -15.63 -14.04 9.17
N SER A 32 -16.40 -15.14 9.09
CA SER A 32 -17.38 -15.34 8.01
C SER A 32 -18.49 -14.30 8.05
N ALA A 33 -19.01 -13.97 9.24
CA ALA A 33 -20.04 -12.95 9.42
C ALA A 33 -19.53 -11.55 9.06
N MET A 34 -18.29 -11.22 9.41
CA MET A 34 -17.65 -9.97 8.99
C MET A 34 -17.51 -9.88 7.46
N ARG A 35 -17.12 -10.98 6.80
CA ARG A 35 -17.03 -11.01 5.33
C ARG A 35 -18.38 -10.77 4.64
N GLU A 36 -19.46 -11.40 5.12
CA GLU A 36 -20.79 -11.16 4.56
C GLU A 36 -21.29 -9.74 4.85
N SER A 37 -21.04 -9.19 6.05
CA SER A 37 -21.34 -7.79 6.38
C SER A 37 -20.63 -6.78 5.46
N ILE A 38 -19.41 -7.11 5.02
CA ILE A 38 -18.66 -6.29 4.07
C ILE A 38 -19.28 -6.38 2.66
N LYS A 39 -19.68 -7.57 2.21
CA LYS A 39 -20.36 -7.76 0.92
C LYS A 39 -21.68 -6.98 0.86
N ASP A 40 -22.50 -7.07 1.90
CA ASP A 40 -23.78 -6.36 1.96
C ASP A 40 -23.60 -4.84 1.95
N ARG A 41 -22.59 -4.32 2.66
CA ARG A 41 -22.26 -2.88 2.63
C ARG A 41 -21.81 -2.43 1.25
N ASN A 42 -21.04 -3.25 0.52
CA ASN A 42 -20.62 -2.95 -0.84
C ASN A 42 -21.81 -3.00 -1.84
N LEU A 43 -22.74 -3.95 -1.71
CA LEU A 43 -23.95 -3.97 -2.55
C LEU A 43 -24.85 -2.76 -2.27
N LYS A 44 -25.00 -2.36 -1.02
CA LYS A 44 -25.88 -1.24 -0.63
C LYS A 44 -25.30 0.13 -1.00
N ALA A 45 -23.97 0.27 -0.97
CA ALA A 45 -23.27 1.46 -1.46
C ALA A 45 -23.39 1.63 -2.99
N SER A 46 -23.63 0.54 -3.73
CA SER A 46 -23.86 0.59 -5.18
C SER A 46 -25.27 1.04 -5.59
N VAL A 47 -26.23 1.15 -4.66
CA VAL A 47 -27.67 1.37 -4.98
C VAL A 47 -28.22 2.71 -4.45
N ARG A 48 -27.49 3.46 -3.61
CA ARG A 48 -27.98 4.74 -3.08
C ARG A 48 -27.06 5.92 -3.41
N SER A 49 -27.31 6.53 -4.56
CA SER A 49 -27.04 7.94 -4.79
C SER A 49 -28.17 8.79 -4.17
N HIS A 50 -27.98 9.27 -2.93
CA HIS A 50 -28.45 10.58 -2.43
C HIS A 50 -28.20 10.72 -0.91
N PRO A 51 -27.82 11.91 -0.40
CA PRO A 51 -27.28 12.04 0.95
C PRO A 51 -28.33 12.46 1.98
N THR A 52 -28.15 11.97 3.21
CA THR A 52 -28.54 12.69 4.44
C THR A 52 -27.52 12.37 5.53
N PRO A 53 -27.13 13.34 6.38
CA PRO A 53 -25.97 13.19 7.25
C PRO A 53 -26.37 12.83 8.69
N ALA A 54 -25.61 11.92 9.31
CA ALA A 54 -25.23 11.98 10.72
C ALA A 54 -24.28 10.83 11.12
N SER A 55 -23.12 11.20 11.71
CA SER A 55 -22.49 10.61 12.91
C SER A 55 -22.07 9.12 12.90
N THR A 56 -20.97 8.61 13.45
CA THR A 56 -19.72 9.09 14.10
C THR A 56 -18.83 7.83 14.26
N THR A 57 -17.51 8.03 14.20
CA THR A 57 -16.39 7.16 14.67
C THR A 57 -16.23 5.72 14.16
N LYS A 58 -15.40 5.57 13.11
CA LYS A 58 -14.22 4.65 13.02
C LYS A 58 -13.49 4.89 11.68
N PRO A 59 -12.60 5.88 11.55
CA PRO A 59 -12.24 6.36 10.21
C PRO A 59 -10.99 5.74 9.57
N MET A 60 -10.01 5.18 10.31
CA MET A 60 -8.72 4.84 9.66
C MET A 60 -8.72 3.50 8.89
N ALA A 61 -9.16 2.39 9.49
CA ALA A 61 -9.11 1.08 8.82
C ALA A 61 -10.05 1.00 7.60
N ASN A 62 -11.22 1.64 7.68
CA ASN A 62 -12.19 1.67 6.58
C ASN A 62 -11.75 2.60 5.43
N LYS A 63 -10.98 3.66 5.74
CA LYS A 63 -10.43 4.59 4.75
C LYS A 63 -9.34 3.92 3.92
N MET A 64 -8.42 3.17 4.55
CA MET A 64 -7.37 2.44 3.83
C MET A 64 -7.92 1.33 2.94
N ALA A 65 -8.90 0.56 3.43
CA ALA A 65 -9.57 -0.46 2.62
C ALA A 65 -10.31 0.13 1.41
N SER A 66 -10.87 1.34 1.55
CA SER A 66 -11.56 2.05 0.45
C SER A 66 -10.59 2.60 -0.60
N ILE A 67 -9.41 3.09 -0.18
CA ILE A 67 -8.34 3.50 -1.13
C ILE A 67 -7.92 2.30 -1.97
N PHE A 68 -7.63 1.18 -1.31
CA PHE A 68 -7.20 -0.05 -1.97
C PHE A 68 -8.29 -0.60 -2.92
N LEU A 69 -9.56 -0.61 -2.50
CA LEU A 69 -10.67 -1.13 -3.31
C LEU A 69 -11.03 -0.21 -4.49
N ALA A 70 -10.90 1.12 -4.33
CA ALA A 70 -11.14 2.09 -5.41
C ALA A 70 -10.06 1.99 -6.50
N CYS A 71 -8.79 1.76 -6.13
CA CYS A 71 -7.70 1.68 -7.10
C CYS A 71 -7.55 0.26 -7.72
N THR A 72 -8.05 -0.83 -7.10
CA THR A 72 -7.92 -2.21 -7.65
C THR A 72 -9.06 -2.68 -8.57
N LYS A 73 -10.16 -1.92 -8.67
CA LYS A 73 -11.32 -2.29 -9.51
C LYS A 73 -11.05 -2.24 -11.03
N GLY A 74 -9.88 -1.77 -11.45
CA GLY A 74 -9.45 -1.72 -12.86
C GLY A 74 -8.69 -2.95 -13.36
N ALA A 75 -8.38 -3.94 -12.52
CA ALA A 75 -7.45 -5.03 -12.89
C ALA A 75 -8.10 -6.40 -13.21
N ALA A 76 -9.43 -6.53 -13.18
CA ALA A 76 -10.10 -7.85 -13.17
C ALA A 76 -10.64 -8.37 -14.51
N ASP A 77 -10.57 -7.62 -15.63
CA ASP A 77 -11.11 -8.07 -16.92
C ASP A 77 -10.01 -8.23 -17.98
N ALA A 78 -9.26 -9.34 -17.94
CA ALA A 78 -8.37 -9.73 -19.04
C ALA A 78 -8.19 -11.27 -19.13
N SER A 79 -9.24 -11.99 -19.52
CA SER A 79 -9.08 -13.30 -20.18
C SER A 79 -10.30 -13.69 -21.04
N ASN A 80 -10.34 -13.27 -22.31
CA ASN A 80 -10.75 -14.11 -23.44
C ASN A 80 -10.70 -13.39 -24.80
N GLY A 81 -10.03 -14.03 -25.77
CA GLY A 81 -10.60 -14.33 -27.10
C GLY A 81 -10.70 -13.24 -28.19
N LEU A 82 -9.60 -13.04 -28.92
CA LEU A 82 -9.42 -13.11 -30.39
C LEU A 82 -10.51 -12.59 -31.39
N SER A 83 -10.06 -11.66 -32.28
CA SER A 83 -10.54 -11.24 -33.62
C SER A 83 -11.89 -10.49 -33.70
N THR A 84 -12.04 -9.32 -34.34
CA THR A 84 -11.77 -9.00 -35.76
C THR A 84 -11.94 -7.47 -35.99
N THR A 85 -11.14 -6.93 -36.92
CA THR A 85 -11.13 -5.58 -37.53
C THR A 85 -12.32 -4.63 -37.35
N SER A 86 -12.09 -3.40 -36.88
CA SER A 86 -12.47 -2.11 -37.52
C SER A 86 -12.21 -0.92 -36.58
N ALA A 87 -11.72 0.18 -37.15
CA ALA A 87 -11.26 1.38 -36.46
C ALA A 87 -12.36 2.09 -35.64
N THR A 88 -12.06 2.41 -34.37
CA THR A 88 -12.43 3.65 -33.67
C THR A 88 -11.53 3.79 -32.44
N THR A 89 -10.81 4.91 -32.35
CA THR A 89 -9.92 5.27 -31.24
C THR A 89 -10.69 5.31 -29.93
N THR A 90 -10.43 4.36 -29.04
CA THR A 90 -10.76 4.45 -27.61
C THR A 90 -9.58 3.82 -26.87
N ALA A 91 -8.84 4.64 -26.13
CA ALA A 91 -7.65 4.23 -25.41
C ALA A 91 -8.02 3.20 -24.34
N SER A 92 -7.71 1.94 -24.62
CA SER A 92 -7.67 0.86 -23.63
C SER A 92 -6.40 1.05 -22.79
N ASN A 93 -6.55 1.56 -21.57
CA ASN A 93 -5.47 1.65 -20.58
C ASN A 93 -5.14 0.25 -20.04
N SER A 94 -4.41 -0.54 -20.81
CA SER A 94 -3.57 -1.59 -20.25
C SER A 94 -2.27 -0.92 -19.81
N SER A 95 -2.13 -0.60 -18.52
CA SER A 95 -0.91 -0.01 -17.96
C SER A 95 0.27 -0.96 -18.17
N GLY A 96 1.01 -0.78 -19.24
CA GLY A 96 2.25 -1.47 -19.53
C GLY A 96 3.39 -0.94 -18.66
N GLU A 97 4.35 -1.81 -18.38
CA GLU A 97 5.56 -1.49 -17.59
C GLU A 97 6.39 -0.33 -18.18
N ASP A 98 6.19 0.00 -19.47
CA ASP A 98 6.95 1.01 -20.21
C ASP A 98 6.06 2.03 -20.97
N ASP A 99 4.92 2.36 -20.39
CA ASP A 99 4.01 3.33 -20.98
C ASP A 99 4.54 4.77 -20.91
N LEU A 100 4.16 5.59 -21.88
CA LEU A 100 4.49 7.02 -21.90
C LEU A 100 3.51 7.80 -21.03
N LEU A 101 4.00 8.31 -19.90
CA LEU A 101 3.22 9.13 -18.98
C LEU A 101 3.19 10.59 -19.43
N HIS A 102 1.99 11.16 -19.41
CA HIS A 102 1.76 12.58 -19.63
C HIS A 102 1.47 13.26 -18.29
N LEU A 103 2.39 14.13 -17.87
CA LEU A 103 2.37 14.77 -16.57
C LEU A 103 2.15 16.28 -16.71
N ASN A 104 1.40 16.85 -15.80
CA ASN A 104 1.38 18.28 -15.49
C ASN A 104 1.97 18.43 -14.08
N VAL A 105 3.19 18.95 -13.99
CA VAL A 105 3.92 19.11 -12.73
C VAL A 105 3.99 20.59 -12.38
N GLY A 106 3.19 21.02 -11.41
CA GLY A 106 3.14 22.42 -10.98
C GLY A 106 2.78 23.41 -12.11
N GLY A 107 2.11 22.95 -13.19
CA GLY A 107 1.81 23.74 -14.39
C GLY A 107 2.72 23.50 -15.58
N SER A 108 3.83 22.78 -15.40
CA SER A 108 4.75 22.41 -16.48
C SER A 108 4.41 21.03 -17.05
N VAL A 109 4.25 20.95 -18.37
CA VAL A 109 3.99 19.68 -19.05
C VAL A 109 5.28 18.88 -19.18
N SER A 110 5.27 17.62 -18.74
CA SER A 110 6.36 16.68 -18.90
C SER A 110 5.87 15.36 -19.50
N ARG A 111 6.75 14.70 -20.26
CA ARG A 111 6.50 13.38 -20.84
C ARG A 111 7.65 12.46 -20.47
N MET A 112 7.36 11.31 -19.89
CA MET A 112 8.38 10.37 -19.45
C MET A 112 7.85 8.94 -19.52
N ARG A 113 8.70 8.00 -19.93
CA ARG A 113 8.36 6.57 -19.86
C ARG A 113 8.33 6.14 -18.40
N ARG A 114 7.34 5.33 -18.03
CA ARG A 114 7.14 4.83 -16.66
C ARG A 114 8.41 4.19 -16.10
N ARG A 115 9.07 3.33 -16.88
CA ARG A 115 10.33 2.65 -16.50
C ARG A 115 11.41 3.59 -15.95
N HIS A 116 11.48 4.83 -16.43
CA HIS A 116 12.50 5.77 -15.94
C HIS A 116 12.16 6.31 -14.54
N LEU A 117 10.88 6.35 -14.16
CA LEU A 117 10.41 6.79 -12.85
C LEU A 117 10.31 5.64 -11.84
N THR A 118 10.27 4.38 -12.31
CA THR A 118 10.09 3.19 -11.45
C THR A 118 11.34 2.32 -11.33
N ALA A 119 12.14 2.17 -12.38
CA ALA A 119 13.26 1.22 -12.44
C ALA A 119 14.64 1.90 -12.58
N SER A 120 14.74 3.03 -13.29
CA SER A 120 16.02 3.72 -13.55
C SER A 120 16.54 4.56 -12.36
N GLY A 121 16.80 3.92 -11.22
CA GLY A 121 17.46 4.54 -10.07
C GLY A 121 16.54 5.23 -9.05
N ALA A 122 15.23 5.19 -9.27
CA ALA A 122 14.22 5.65 -8.32
C ALA A 122 13.53 4.49 -7.57
N GLU A 123 13.98 3.24 -7.76
CA GLU A 123 13.41 2.07 -7.08
C GLU A 123 13.44 2.24 -5.55
N GLY A 124 12.36 1.80 -4.89
CA GLY A 124 12.19 1.94 -3.45
C GLY A 124 11.88 3.37 -2.98
N THR A 125 11.80 4.36 -3.88
CA THR A 125 11.44 5.74 -3.51
C THR A 125 9.94 6.02 -3.64
N LEU A 126 9.48 7.11 -3.02
CA LEU A 126 8.12 7.61 -3.19
C LEU A 126 7.78 7.87 -4.67
N LEU A 127 8.74 8.37 -5.46
CA LEU A 127 8.56 8.59 -6.90
C LEU A 127 8.23 7.29 -7.65
N ALA A 128 8.95 6.20 -7.36
CA ALA A 128 8.67 4.90 -7.97
C ALA A 128 7.32 4.34 -7.54
N ALA A 129 6.94 4.48 -6.26
CA ALA A 129 5.63 4.04 -5.81
C ALA A 129 4.49 4.81 -6.48
N LEU A 130 4.58 6.15 -6.56
CA LEU A 130 3.61 7.00 -7.23
C LEU A 130 3.36 6.55 -8.68
N PHE A 131 4.41 6.19 -9.40
CA PHE A 131 4.34 5.81 -10.81
C PHE A 131 4.40 4.30 -11.05
N SER A 132 4.19 3.47 -10.03
CA SER A 132 4.15 2.00 -10.13
C SER A 132 3.01 1.48 -11.02
N GLY A 133 2.02 2.30 -11.32
CA GLY A 133 0.80 1.92 -12.03
C GLY A 133 -0.40 1.70 -11.10
N ARG A 134 -0.14 1.40 -9.82
CA ARG A 134 -1.18 1.15 -8.80
C ARG A 134 -2.11 2.36 -8.58
N TRP A 135 -1.59 3.56 -8.79
CA TRP A 135 -2.25 4.81 -8.44
C TRP A 135 -2.72 5.63 -9.65
N ASP A 136 -2.56 5.14 -10.87
CA ASP A 136 -2.78 5.91 -12.13
C ASP A 136 -4.18 6.54 -12.24
N GLU A 137 -5.20 5.81 -11.80
CA GLU A 137 -6.61 6.24 -11.79
C GLU A 137 -6.92 7.17 -10.61
N CYS A 138 -6.09 7.08 -9.57
CA CYS A 138 -6.23 7.81 -8.32
C CYS A 138 -5.55 9.19 -8.40
N PHE A 139 -4.77 9.51 -9.45
CA PHE A 139 -4.26 10.87 -9.71
C PHE A 139 -5.35 11.84 -10.15
N LEU A 140 -5.21 13.11 -9.72
CA LEU A 140 -5.89 14.24 -10.35
C LEU A 140 -5.46 14.35 -11.82
N LYS A 141 -6.40 14.71 -12.68
CA LYS A 141 -6.15 14.93 -14.11
C LYS A 141 -6.47 16.37 -14.44
N ASP A 142 -5.60 17.03 -15.18
CA ASP A 142 -5.87 18.38 -15.66
C ASP A 142 -6.91 18.39 -16.79
N SER A 143 -7.26 19.57 -17.31
CA SER A 143 -8.23 19.74 -18.38
C SER A 143 -7.86 19.02 -19.70
N SER A 144 -6.61 18.60 -19.86
CA SER A 144 -6.12 17.83 -21.00
C SER A 144 -5.96 16.33 -20.69
N GLY A 145 -6.42 15.87 -19.53
CA GLY A 145 -6.33 14.48 -19.11
C GLY A 145 -4.93 14.05 -18.63
N ARG A 146 -4.01 14.99 -18.38
CA ARG A 146 -2.65 14.67 -17.90
C ARG A 146 -2.65 14.46 -16.39
N MET A 147 -1.82 13.53 -15.90
CA MET A 147 -1.66 13.32 -14.46
C MET A 147 -1.07 14.56 -13.82
N PHE A 148 -1.78 15.12 -12.84
CA PHE A 148 -1.35 16.31 -12.12
C PHE A 148 -0.52 15.94 -10.90
N LEU A 149 0.60 16.64 -10.72
CA LEU A 149 1.47 16.51 -9.57
C LEU A 149 1.70 17.92 -9.00
N ASP A 150 1.24 18.15 -7.78
CA ASP A 150 1.40 19.45 -7.08
C ASP A 150 2.82 19.55 -6.48
N VAL A 151 3.79 19.70 -7.37
CA VAL A 151 5.23 19.76 -7.06
C VAL A 151 5.87 20.87 -7.88
N ASP A 152 6.91 21.49 -7.33
CA ASP A 152 7.72 22.45 -8.08
C ASP A 152 8.30 21.82 -9.36
N SER A 153 7.96 22.43 -10.50
CA SER A 153 8.38 21.99 -11.83
C SER A 153 9.90 21.94 -12.02
N ALA A 154 10.63 22.85 -11.39
CA ALA A 154 12.09 22.91 -11.48
C ALA A 154 12.76 21.79 -10.66
N ALA A 155 12.22 21.48 -9.48
CA ALA A 155 12.64 20.33 -8.68
C ALA A 155 12.43 19.02 -9.45
N PHE A 156 11.24 18.80 -10.01
CA PHE A 156 10.96 17.60 -10.81
C PHE A 156 11.86 17.51 -12.05
N SER A 157 12.12 18.63 -12.72
CA SER A 157 13.05 18.68 -13.85
C SER A 157 14.48 18.29 -13.45
N SER A 158 14.91 18.67 -12.25
CA SER A 158 16.23 18.28 -11.71
C SER A 158 16.31 16.77 -11.48
N ILE A 159 15.26 16.17 -10.91
CA ILE A 159 15.15 14.71 -10.73
C ILE A 159 15.17 14.00 -12.08
N ARG A 160 14.34 14.45 -13.02
CA ARG A 160 14.29 13.90 -14.38
C ARG A 160 15.67 13.94 -15.06
N ASN A 161 16.37 15.06 -14.96
CA ASN A 161 17.70 15.21 -15.56
C ASN A 161 18.72 14.29 -14.90
N ALA A 162 18.66 14.11 -13.58
CA ALA A 162 19.51 13.17 -12.85
C ALA A 162 19.29 11.73 -13.31
N ILE A 163 18.02 11.30 -13.45
CA ILE A 163 17.66 9.99 -13.99
C ILE A 163 18.25 9.79 -15.40
N PHE A 164 18.14 10.79 -16.28
CA PHE A 164 18.67 10.67 -17.64
C PHE A 164 20.20 10.77 -17.73
N ALA A 165 20.86 11.42 -16.77
CA ALA A 165 22.31 11.59 -16.78
C ALA A 165 23.07 10.33 -16.32
N GLY A 166 22.50 9.56 -15.38
CA GLY A 166 23.18 8.39 -14.81
C GLY A 166 22.30 7.46 -14.02
N GLU A 167 20.98 7.44 -14.28
CA GLU A 167 19.99 6.62 -13.57
C GLU A 167 20.18 6.68 -12.05
N ARG A 168 20.56 5.57 -11.41
CA ARG A 168 20.76 5.48 -9.95
C ARG A 168 21.90 6.37 -9.47
N GLU A 169 23.04 6.37 -10.16
CA GLU A 169 24.18 7.19 -9.76
C GLU A 169 23.86 8.68 -9.86
N GLY A 170 23.15 9.08 -10.93
CA GLY A 170 22.70 10.45 -11.12
C GLY A 170 21.74 10.90 -10.02
N VAL A 171 20.78 10.05 -9.66
CA VAL A 171 19.83 10.30 -8.56
C VAL A 171 20.56 10.38 -7.21
N ASP A 172 21.48 9.45 -6.94
CA ASP A 172 22.28 9.44 -5.71
C ASP A 172 23.13 10.71 -5.58
N ASP A 173 23.73 11.17 -6.66
CA ASP A 173 24.52 12.40 -6.68
C ASP A 173 23.66 13.65 -6.46
N LEU A 174 22.43 13.67 -7.00
CA LEU A 174 21.46 14.72 -6.73
C LEU A 174 21.07 14.74 -5.24
N VAL A 175 20.78 13.58 -4.65
CA VAL A 175 20.44 13.43 -3.23
C VAL A 175 21.64 13.85 -2.36
N LYS A 176 22.86 13.39 -2.66
CA LYS A 176 24.09 13.82 -1.97
C LYS A 176 24.28 15.34 -2.09
N ALA A 177 24.03 15.93 -3.24
CA ALA A 177 24.13 17.36 -3.44
C ALA A 177 23.14 18.15 -2.58
N ALA A 178 21.89 17.67 -2.44
CA ALA A 178 20.90 18.26 -1.55
C ALA A 178 21.32 18.14 -0.07
N HIS A 179 21.86 16.99 0.34
CA HIS A 179 22.39 16.80 1.70
C HIS A 179 23.60 17.70 2.00
N ARG A 180 24.50 17.92 1.03
CA ARG A 180 25.62 18.87 1.17
C ARG A 180 25.15 20.30 1.44
N ARG A 181 23.97 20.67 0.95
CA ARG A 181 23.31 21.98 1.22
C ARG A 181 22.46 21.97 2.49
N ASN A 182 22.52 20.90 3.28
CA ASN A 182 21.66 20.68 4.43
C ASN A 182 20.16 20.85 4.09
N LEU A 183 19.77 20.44 2.87
CA LEU A 183 18.40 20.51 2.37
C LEU A 183 17.79 21.93 2.34
N LYS A 184 18.63 22.97 2.28
CA LYS A 184 18.22 24.38 2.22
C LYS A 184 18.26 24.97 0.80
N GLY A 185 18.57 24.16 -0.20
CA GLY A 185 18.46 24.56 -1.60
C GLY A 185 17.00 24.78 -2.01
N PRO A 186 16.75 25.57 -3.06
CA PRO A 186 15.40 25.96 -3.48
C PRO A 186 14.48 24.78 -3.80
N HIS A 187 15.06 23.66 -4.25
CA HIS A 187 14.32 22.46 -4.68
C HIS A 187 14.50 21.28 -3.72
N ASP A 188 15.31 21.44 -2.67
CA ASP A 188 15.78 20.32 -1.86
C ASP A 188 14.64 19.66 -1.07
N PHE A 189 13.60 20.42 -0.73
CA PHE A 189 12.38 19.88 -0.11
C PHE A 189 11.73 18.81 -0.99
N TYR A 190 11.45 19.11 -2.25
CA TYR A 190 10.79 18.18 -3.17
C TYR A 190 11.71 17.04 -3.62
N ILE A 191 13.01 17.32 -3.77
CA ILE A 191 14.02 16.27 -4.03
C ILE A 191 14.00 15.26 -2.89
N LYS A 192 14.04 15.74 -1.63
CA LYS A 192 13.93 14.88 -0.46
C LYS A 192 12.60 14.13 -0.45
N LEU A 193 11.48 14.81 -0.64
CA LEU A 193 10.15 14.21 -0.58
C LEU A 193 10.01 13.06 -1.58
N LEU A 194 10.31 13.30 -2.85
CA LEU A 194 10.09 12.33 -3.93
C LEU A 194 11.12 11.20 -3.93
N LEU A 195 12.36 11.46 -3.51
CA LEU A 195 13.45 10.47 -3.51
C LEU A 195 13.70 9.84 -2.14
N SER A 196 12.86 10.13 -1.14
CA SER A 196 12.95 9.44 0.15
C SER A 196 12.64 7.96 -0.04
N PRO A 197 13.42 7.06 0.58
CA PRO A 197 13.10 5.65 0.62
C PRO A 197 11.74 5.45 1.31
N LEU A 198 10.88 4.63 0.71
CA LEU A 198 9.79 4.00 1.43
C LEU A 198 10.44 2.90 2.26
N LYS A 199 10.17 2.86 3.58
CA LYS A 199 10.81 1.94 4.52
C LYS A 199 10.89 0.54 3.91
N GLU A 200 12.10 0.05 3.63
CA GLU A 200 12.30 -1.37 3.39
C GLU A 200 12.25 -2.09 4.75
N PRO A 201 11.77 -3.34 4.78
CA PRO A 201 11.81 -4.15 5.98
C PRO A 201 13.26 -4.25 6.46
N ASP A 202 13.50 -3.80 7.68
CA ASP A 202 14.75 -4.00 8.40
C ASP A 202 15.00 -5.52 8.48
N ASP A 203 16.07 -6.02 7.85
CA ASP A 203 16.48 -7.43 7.89
C ASP A 203 17.03 -7.75 9.29
N GLY A 204 16.12 -7.78 10.27
CA GLY A 204 16.40 -8.01 11.67
C GLY A 204 16.76 -9.47 11.94
N THR A 205 18.05 -9.73 12.15
CA THR A 205 18.57 -11.02 12.61
C THR A 205 18.08 -11.34 14.02
N ALA A 206 17.10 -12.24 14.16
CA ALA A 206 16.59 -12.69 15.46
C ALA A 206 17.35 -13.93 15.97
N GLN A 207 18.27 -13.74 16.93
CA GLN A 207 18.87 -14.82 17.71
C GLN A 207 17.86 -15.39 18.72
N GLN A 208 17.49 -16.65 18.57
CA GLN A 208 16.72 -17.40 19.55
C GLN A 208 17.63 -18.03 20.61
N GLN A 209 17.50 -17.59 21.86
CA GLN A 209 18.00 -18.32 23.03
C GLN A 209 17.05 -19.48 23.37
N GLN A 210 17.57 -20.69 23.25
CA GLN A 210 16.95 -21.93 23.73
C GLN A 210 17.09 -22.03 25.26
N GLN A 211 15.96 -22.21 25.96
CA GLN A 211 15.95 -22.80 27.30
C GLN A 211 15.31 -24.20 27.23
N GLN A 212 16.11 -25.20 27.61
CA GLN A 212 15.69 -26.59 27.77
C GLN A 212 15.16 -26.83 29.18
N SER A 213 14.06 -27.58 29.29
CA SER A 213 13.59 -28.18 30.54
C SER A 213 13.27 -29.65 30.31
N VAL A 214 13.64 -30.48 31.29
CA VAL A 214 13.69 -31.94 31.26
C VAL A 214 12.56 -32.50 32.13
N VAL A 215 11.65 -33.31 31.59
CA VAL A 215 10.76 -34.17 32.40
C VAL A 215 10.51 -35.53 31.71
N SER A 216 10.54 -36.58 32.54
CA SER A 216 10.65 -38.00 32.21
C SER A 216 9.39 -38.71 31.68
N THR A 217 9.68 -39.60 30.72
CA THR A 217 9.11 -40.94 30.42
C THR A 217 7.74 -41.37 30.99
N ALA A 218 6.67 -41.05 30.26
CA ALA A 218 5.51 -41.96 30.03
C ALA A 218 4.61 -41.57 28.81
N HIS A 219 5.00 -40.61 27.96
CA HIS A 219 4.09 -40.00 26.99
C HIS A 219 4.66 -39.85 25.56
N ALA A 220 5.48 -40.80 25.07
CA ALA A 220 6.18 -40.68 23.78
C ALA A 220 5.28 -40.32 22.57
N LYS A 221 4.02 -40.76 22.56
CA LYS A 221 3.05 -40.38 21.51
C LYS A 221 2.45 -38.98 21.72
N LEU A 222 2.23 -38.57 22.98
CA LEU A 222 1.67 -37.25 23.30
C LEU A 222 2.74 -36.14 23.21
N SER A 223 3.99 -36.45 23.54
CA SER A 223 5.12 -35.53 23.40
C SER A 223 5.41 -35.21 21.94
N GLY A 224 5.26 -36.19 21.03
CA GLY A 224 5.34 -35.97 19.59
C GLY A 224 4.26 -34.99 19.11
N LEU A 225 3.01 -35.20 19.53
CA LEU A 225 1.90 -34.30 19.21
C LEU A 225 2.14 -32.88 19.75
N LEU A 226 2.51 -32.73 21.02
CA LEU A 226 2.79 -31.43 21.65
C LEU A 226 3.94 -30.70 20.94
N SER A 227 4.98 -31.43 20.53
CA SER A 227 6.06 -30.87 19.73
C SER A 227 5.56 -30.37 18.37
N SER A 228 4.72 -31.15 17.67
CA SER A 228 4.14 -30.75 16.38
C SER A 228 3.23 -29.52 16.53
N VAL A 229 2.43 -29.45 17.58
CA VAL A 229 1.59 -28.28 17.88
C VAL A 229 2.46 -27.06 18.19
N ALA A 230 3.53 -27.20 18.98
CA ALA A 230 4.45 -26.11 19.26
C ALA A 230 5.14 -25.58 18.00
N THR A 231 5.55 -26.48 17.09
CA THR A 231 6.11 -26.09 15.79
C THR A 231 5.07 -25.35 14.94
N PHE A 232 3.83 -25.83 14.91
CA PHE A 232 2.74 -25.17 14.18
C PHE A 232 2.44 -23.77 14.72
N VAL A 233 2.28 -23.61 16.04
CA VAL A 233 2.02 -22.31 16.67
C VAL A 233 3.16 -21.33 16.35
N LYS A 234 4.41 -21.76 16.45
CA LYS A 234 5.56 -20.93 16.09
C LYS A 234 5.56 -20.52 14.61
N ALA A 235 5.19 -21.42 13.70
CA ALA A 235 5.08 -21.11 12.28
C ALA A 235 3.93 -20.14 12.00
N PHE A 236 2.80 -20.32 12.69
CA PHE A 236 1.65 -19.41 12.60
C PHE A 236 2.00 -18.01 13.12
N ASP A 237 2.66 -17.90 14.27
CA ASP A 237 3.10 -16.61 14.83
C ASP A 237 4.08 -15.89 13.89
N ALA A 238 4.98 -16.65 13.25
CA ALA A 238 5.90 -16.09 12.25
C ALA A 238 5.17 -15.57 11.00
N GLU A 239 4.18 -16.30 10.51
CA GLU A 239 3.38 -15.87 9.36
C GLU A 239 2.49 -14.67 9.71
N GLN A 240 1.92 -14.64 10.92
CA GLN A 240 1.15 -13.50 11.41
C GLN A 240 2.03 -12.25 11.50
N ALA A 241 3.24 -12.36 12.04
CA ALA A 241 4.19 -11.25 12.10
C ALA A 241 4.59 -10.73 10.71
N LYS A 242 4.74 -11.63 9.73
CA LYS A 242 5.02 -11.25 8.33
C LYS A 242 3.86 -10.48 7.70
N LEU A 243 2.62 -10.96 7.88
CA LEU A 243 1.43 -10.26 7.39
C LEU A 243 1.26 -8.89 8.05
N ASP A 244 1.49 -8.79 9.35
CA ASP A 244 1.42 -7.52 10.08
C ASP A 244 2.49 -6.53 9.58
N GLN A 245 3.70 -7.02 9.28
CA GLN A 245 4.76 -6.21 8.66
C GLN A 245 4.36 -5.71 7.26
N GLU A 246 3.85 -6.59 6.40
CA GLU A 246 3.39 -6.23 5.05
C GLU A 246 2.24 -5.20 5.09
N MET A 247 1.29 -5.38 6.01
CA MET A 247 0.20 -4.43 6.24
C MET A 247 0.70 -3.05 6.66
N GLU A 248 1.70 -2.98 7.54
CA GLU A 248 2.27 -1.69 7.95
C GLU A 248 3.06 -1.04 6.80
N LEU A 249 3.79 -1.82 5.99
CA LEU A 249 4.45 -1.31 4.78
C LEU A 249 3.45 -0.69 3.80
N LEU A 250 2.39 -1.43 3.45
CA LEU A 250 1.33 -0.94 2.56
C LEU A 250 0.64 0.31 3.11
N LYS A 251 0.44 0.37 4.43
CA LYS A 251 -0.14 1.53 5.10
C LYS A 251 0.77 2.74 4.99
N THR A 252 2.07 2.60 5.26
CA THR A 252 3.04 3.71 5.13
C THR A 252 3.18 4.18 3.68
N GLU A 253 3.18 3.26 2.70
CA GLU A 253 3.15 3.60 1.27
C GLU A 253 1.92 4.44 0.94
N THR A 254 0.74 3.95 1.33
CA THR A 254 -0.55 4.63 1.09
C THR A 254 -0.59 6.02 1.73
N GLU A 255 -0.12 6.17 2.96
CA GLU A 255 -0.04 7.46 3.65
C GLU A 255 0.91 8.44 2.93
N SER A 256 2.01 7.93 2.37
CA SER A 256 3.02 8.75 1.69
C SER A 256 2.54 9.23 0.31
N VAL A 257 1.77 8.43 -0.42
CA VAL A 257 1.23 8.81 -1.74
C VAL A 257 -0.04 9.66 -1.64
N ASN A 258 -0.81 9.53 -0.57
CA ASN A 258 -2.13 10.16 -0.43
C ASN A 258 -2.16 11.68 -0.71
N PRO A 259 -1.15 12.50 -0.38
CA PRO A 259 -1.13 13.93 -0.72
C PRO A 259 -1.14 14.24 -2.23
N PHE A 260 -0.81 13.26 -3.09
CA PHE A 260 -0.76 13.43 -4.55
C PHE A 260 -1.99 12.87 -5.27
N LEU A 261 -2.89 12.23 -4.54
CA LEU A 261 -4.04 11.52 -5.08
C LEU A 261 -5.32 12.31 -4.87
N LYS A 262 -6.32 12.04 -5.71
CA LYS A 262 -7.69 12.53 -5.54
C LYS A 262 -8.20 12.18 -4.14
N PRO A 263 -8.75 13.15 -3.39
CA PRO A 263 -9.47 12.84 -2.15
C PRO A 263 -10.58 11.83 -2.40
N LEU A 264 -10.66 10.78 -1.57
CA LEU A 264 -11.70 9.76 -1.70
C LEU A 264 -13.11 10.27 -1.34
N TYR A 265 -13.18 11.26 -0.45
CA TYR A 265 -14.42 11.79 0.10
C TYR A 265 -14.30 13.30 0.19
N GLY A 266 -15.36 14.00 -0.20
CA GLY A 266 -15.42 15.47 -0.19
C GLY A 266 -15.62 16.05 -1.58
N ASP A 267 -15.62 17.37 -1.64
CA ASP A 267 -15.66 18.10 -2.90
C ASP A 267 -14.42 17.76 -3.72
N SER A 268 -14.60 17.49 -5.01
CA SER A 268 -13.49 17.18 -5.91
C SER A 268 -12.51 18.34 -5.92
N GLU A 269 -11.28 18.07 -5.54
CA GLU A 269 -10.22 19.07 -5.56
C GLU A 269 -9.99 19.56 -7.00
N THR A 270 -10.00 20.89 -7.16
CA THR A 270 -9.85 21.51 -8.48
C THR A 270 -8.44 22.02 -8.65
N ILE A 271 -7.85 21.72 -9.82
CA ILE A 271 -6.57 22.30 -10.24
C ILE A 271 -6.83 23.73 -10.72
N CYS A 272 -6.12 24.68 -10.12
CA CYS A 272 -6.17 26.09 -10.44
C CYS A 272 -4.85 26.53 -11.07
N SER A 273 -4.91 27.49 -12.01
CA SER A 273 -3.72 28.18 -12.51
C SER A 273 -3.58 29.53 -11.83
N VAL A 274 -2.41 29.82 -11.29
CA VAL A 274 -2.12 31.06 -10.55
C VAL A 274 -0.89 31.72 -11.13
N ASP A 275 -0.95 33.03 -11.35
CA ASP A 275 0.21 33.81 -11.78
C ASP A 275 1.00 34.32 -10.58
N VAL A 276 2.23 33.83 -10.44
CA VAL A 276 3.16 34.21 -9.38
C VAL A 276 4.43 34.79 -10.02
N CYS A 277 4.69 36.07 -9.77
CA CYS A 277 5.88 36.78 -10.28
C CYS A 277 6.06 36.66 -11.81
N GLY A 278 4.96 36.74 -12.57
CA GLY A 278 4.98 36.64 -14.03
C GLY A 278 5.15 35.23 -14.58
N ARG A 279 4.99 34.20 -13.73
CA ARG A 279 4.96 32.79 -14.13
C ARG A 279 3.63 32.17 -13.71
N THR A 280 3.00 31.47 -14.63
CA THR A 280 1.80 30.67 -14.33
C THR A 280 2.22 29.33 -13.74
N ILE A 281 1.73 29.02 -12.54
CA ILE A 281 1.85 27.71 -11.91
C ILE A 281 0.47 27.05 -11.84
N SER A 282 0.41 25.73 -11.89
CA SER A 282 -0.82 24.99 -11.56
C SER A 282 -0.68 24.37 -10.18
N THR A 283 -1.66 24.59 -9.32
CA THR A 283 -1.71 24.05 -7.95
C THR A 283 -3.15 23.69 -7.60
N LEU A 284 -3.37 23.13 -6.41
CA LEU A 284 -4.69 22.78 -5.92
C LEU A 284 -5.37 24.02 -5.32
N LYS A 285 -6.69 24.07 -5.40
CA LYS A 285 -7.46 25.17 -4.79
C LYS A 285 -7.25 25.23 -3.27
N SER A 286 -7.13 24.09 -2.62
CA SER A 286 -6.81 23.97 -1.18
C SER A 286 -5.52 24.72 -0.81
N THR A 287 -4.47 24.59 -1.63
CA THR A 287 -3.18 25.28 -1.47
C THR A 287 -3.29 26.81 -1.56
N ILE A 288 -4.34 27.33 -2.21
CA ILE A 288 -4.57 28.77 -2.38
C ILE A 288 -5.45 29.34 -1.26
N ASP A 289 -6.42 28.55 -0.79
CA ASP A 289 -7.43 28.98 0.18
C ASP A 289 -6.93 28.90 1.65
N GLU A 290 -5.74 28.35 1.90
CA GLU A 290 -5.05 28.33 3.22
C GLU A 290 -4.47 29.70 3.64
#